data_AF-A0A0Q8IDF1-F1
#
_entry.id   AF-A0A0Q8IDF1-F1
#
_cell.length_a   1.000
_cell.length_b   1.000
_cell.length_c   1.000
_cell.angle_alpha   90.00
_cell.angle_beta   90.00
_cell.angle_gamma   90.00
#
_symmetry.space_group_name_H-M   'P 1'
#
loop_
_entity.id
_entity.type
_entity.pdbx_description
1 polymer ?
#
loop_
_entity_poly.entity_id
_entity_poly.type
_entity_poly.pdbx_seq_one_letter_code
_entity_poly.pdbx_strand_id
1 'polypeptide(L)'
;MLESRLAGADKKSIAKLSHSTRSMTSGTDAKWPEINSVNLDEMLKQPLPPIDRQVMNLLVWAAAQLEDDQLGAVELPDEDDLTAVVGTIDGERVQAIIELAVNERLIEYVPDDCISISTKGWARLTPGPKPDPSPQSPEAQTPVTAVDRIVKAHCNRCRSVTKSWVRAEHTVQKDSGPISWSDTFEVIECCGCETLSVRHEYWFSEWDEMDYDDQGRMVMRPGIKETYFPAPTVRPKPDWADEITDDVLRSVMDELYSALNAGLNILASIGARTLLDRAGYLRINDPKGGFEGKLKELEKAGYISATEKTALDAVADAGNASAHRGYTPNAARLGHIVDIIENFLHRSFVLNLAAEEIRKSTPPRK
;
A
#
# COMPACT_ATOMS: atom_id res chain seq x y z
N MET A 1 28.34 -21.64 -15.48
CA MET A 1 27.73 -21.02 -14.27
C MET A 1 26.49 -21.76 -13.77
N LEU A 2 25.66 -22.36 -14.63
CA LEU A 2 24.56 -23.24 -14.19
C LEU A 2 25.05 -24.60 -13.68
N GLU A 3 26.03 -25.22 -14.35
CA GLU A 3 26.60 -26.50 -13.92
C GLU A 3 27.21 -26.45 -12.52
N SER A 4 27.93 -25.38 -12.13
CA SER A 4 28.46 -25.27 -10.75
C SER A 4 27.39 -25.02 -9.68
N ARG A 5 26.17 -24.60 -10.07
CA ARG A 5 25.03 -24.41 -9.16
C ARG A 5 24.16 -25.66 -9.03
N LEU A 6 24.25 -26.58 -10.00
CA LEU A 6 23.51 -27.85 -10.07
C LEU A 6 24.42 -29.09 -10.03
N ALA A 7 25.74 -28.92 -9.92
CA ALA A 7 26.71 -30.01 -9.85
C ALA A 7 26.56 -30.71 -8.51
N GLY A 8 25.85 -31.85 -8.53
CA GLY A 8 25.39 -32.57 -7.34
C GLY A 8 23.93 -32.27 -6.99
N ALA A 9 23.06 -32.07 -8.00
CA ALA A 9 21.64 -31.76 -7.83
C ALA A 9 20.94 -32.74 -6.87
N ASP A 10 20.84 -32.34 -5.60
CA ASP A 10 19.92 -32.90 -4.62
C ASP A 10 18.52 -32.89 -5.25
N LYS A 11 17.84 -34.05 -5.28
CA LYS A 11 16.46 -34.21 -5.77
C LYS A 11 15.52 -33.12 -5.21
N LYS A 12 15.77 -32.66 -3.98
CA LYS A 12 15.06 -31.57 -3.32
C LYS A 12 15.21 -30.21 -4.01
N SER A 13 16.38 -29.89 -4.54
CA SER A 13 16.63 -28.64 -5.25
C SER A 13 15.89 -28.60 -6.59
N ILE A 14 15.83 -29.74 -7.29
CA ILE A 14 15.05 -29.91 -8.53
C ILE A 14 13.56 -29.76 -8.23
N ALA A 15 13.05 -30.44 -7.20
CA ALA A 15 11.65 -30.37 -6.78
C ALA A 15 11.21 -28.94 -6.42
N LYS A 16 12.07 -28.20 -5.69
CA LYS A 16 11.80 -26.80 -5.31
C LYS A 16 11.76 -25.85 -6.50
N LEU A 17 12.69 -26.02 -7.45
CA LEU A 17 12.69 -25.23 -8.68
C LEU A 17 11.42 -25.50 -9.50
N SER A 18 11.08 -26.78 -9.69
CA SER A 18 9.88 -27.20 -10.41
C SER A 18 8.59 -26.64 -9.81
N HIS A 19 8.45 -26.73 -8.48
CA HIS A 19 7.30 -26.15 -7.78
C HIS A 19 7.23 -24.63 -7.90
N SER A 20 8.37 -23.95 -7.68
CA SER A 20 8.47 -22.48 -7.79
C SER A 20 8.04 -21.98 -9.18
N THR A 21 8.46 -22.66 -10.25
CA THR A 21 8.08 -22.33 -11.63
C THR A 21 6.57 -22.45 -11.86
N ARG A 22 5.91 -23.50 -11.36
CA ARG A 22 4.45 -23.65 -11.47
C ARG A 22 3.69 -22.58 -10.66
N SER A 23 4.18 -22.25 -9.46
CA SER A 23 3.59 -21.21 -8.60
C SER A 23 3.62 -19.83 -9.28
N MET A 24 4.74 -19.47 -9.92
CA MET A 24 4.87 -18.21 -10.66
C MET A 24 3.87 -18.07 -11.80
N THR A 25 3.59 -19.18 -12.49
CA THR A 25 2.63 -19.23 -13.61
C THR A 25 1.18 -19.04 -13.13
N SER A 26 0.90 -19.33 -11.86
CA SER A 26 -0.44 -19.22 -11.27
C SER A 26 -0.71 -17.86 -10.60
N GLY A 27 0.34 -17.08 -10.31
CA GLY A 27 0.25 -15.83 -9.53
C GLY A 27 0.47 -14.53 -10.32
N THR A 28 0.77 -14.61 -11.62
CA THR A 28 1.02 -13.42 -12.46
C THR A 28 0.24 -13.51 -13.77
N ASP A 29 -0.36 -12.41 -14.22
CA ASP A 29 -0.96 -12.27 -15.56
C ASP A 29 0.09 -12.31 -16.70
N ALA A 30 1.35 -12.63 -16.37
CA ALA A 30 2.45 -12.73 -17.31
C ALA A 30 2.36 -14.05 -18.09
N LYS A 31 2.49 -13.95 -19.42
CA LYS A 31 2.26 -15.08 -20.34
C LYS A 31 3.27 -16.23 -20.19
N TRP A 32 4.44 -15.98 -19.59
CA TRP A 32 5.50 -16.98 -19.33
C TRP A 32 6.32 -16.60 -18.09
N PRO A 33 6.70 -17.55 -17.21
CA PRO A 33 7.58 -17.27 -16.08
C PRO A 33 9.01 -17.00 -16.55
N GLU A 34 9.58 -15.85 -16.18
CA GLU A 34 10.98 -15.50 -16.49
C GLU A 34 11.93 -16.11 -15.44
N ILE A 35 12.87 -16.95 -15.86
CA ILE A 35 13.89 -17.55 -14.99
C ILE A 35 15.26 -17.02 -15.43
N ASN A 36 15.94 -16.30 -14.54
CA ASN A 36 17.25 -15.71 -14.80
C ASN A 36 18.21 -15.94 -13.63
N SER A 37 19.48 -15.54 -13.77
CA SER A 37 20.49 -15.80 -12.76
C SER A 37 20.28 -15.07 -11.42
N VAL A 38 19.35 -14.11 -11.38
CA VAL A 38 19.04 -13.28 -10.20
C VAL A 38 17.94 -13.93 -9.36
N ASN A 39 16.90 -14.49 -9.98
CA ASN A 39 15.78 -15.12 -9.26
C ASN A 39 15.99 -16.62 -8.94
N LEU A 40 16.93 -17.28 -9.60
CA LEU A 40 17.18 -18.71 -9.41
C LEU A 40 17.51 -19.09 -7.95
N ASP A 41 18.31 -18.27 -7.26
CA ASP A 41 18.72 -18.54 -5.87
C ASP A 41 17.57 -18.32 -4.88
N GLU A 42 16.61 -17.46 -5.23
CA GLU A 42 15.38 -17.22 -4.46
C GLU A 42 14.39 -18.36 -4.64
N MET A 43 14.23 -18.87 -5.88
CA MET A 43 13.43 -20.05 -6.18
C MET A 43 13.92 -21.30 -5.42
N LEU A 44 15.24 -21.48 -5.27
CA LEU A 44 15.82 -22.58 -4.49
C LEU A 44 15.56 -22.47 -2.97
N LYS A 45 15.33 -21.25 -2.46
CA LYS A 45 15.05 -21.01 -1.04
C LYS A 45 13.60 -21.29 -0.67
N GLN A 46 12.66 -21.25 -1.63
CA GLN A 46 11.26 -21.55 -1.35
C GLN A 46 11.09 -22.98 -0.78
N PRO A 47 10.27 -23.16 0.27
CA PRO A 47 9.97 -24.48 0.78
C PRO A 47 9.06 -25.24 -0.19
N LEU A 48 9.11 -26.57 -0.13
CA LEU A 48 8.10 -27.39 -0.80
C LEU A 48 6.72 -27.16 -0.15
N PRO A 49 5.62 -27.34 -0.90
CA PRO A 49 4.28 -27.16 -0.38
C PRO A 49 4.02 -28.11 0.80
N PRO A 50 3.21 -27.71 1.80
CA PRO A 50 2.79 -28.61 2.88
C PRO A 50 1.95 -29.78 2.35
N ILE A 51 1.83 -30.86 3.13
CA ILE A 51 1.12 -32.10 2.73
C ILE A 51 -0.32 -31.81 2.24
N ASP A 52 -1.08 -30.99 2.97
CA ASP A 52 -2.42 -30.58 2.56
C ASP A 52 -2.44 -29.92 1.18
N ARG A 53 -1.43 -29.10 0.89
CA ARG A 53 -1.31 -28.44 -0.42
C ARG A 53 -0.87 -29.41 -1.50
N GLN A 54 -0.02 -30.39 -1.20
CA GLN A 54 0.36 -31.46 -2.12
C GLN A 54 -0.85 -32.30 -2.53
N VAL A 55 -1.69 -32.70 -1.56
CA VAL A 55 -2.97 -33.39 -1.81
C VAL A 55 -3.90 -32.52 -2.67
N MET A 56 -3.99 -31.22 -2.38
CA MET A 56 -4.78 -30.30 -3.22
C MET A 56 -4.25 -30.18 -4.65
N ASN A 57 -2.93 -30.12 -4.84
CA ASN A 57 -2.34 -30.06 -6.18
C ASN A 57 -2.63 -31.33 -6.99
N LEU A 58 -2.60 -32.51 -6.34
CA LEU A 58 -3.00 -33.78 -6.95
C LEU A 58 -4.47 -33.76 -7.41
N LEU A 59 -5.38 -33.28 -6.54
CA LEU A 59 -6.80 -33.16 -6.86
C LEU A 59 -7.05 -32.17 -8.00
N VAL A 60 -6.37 -31.01 -8.00
CA VAL A 60 -6.49 -30.01 -9.08
C VAL A 60 -6.00 -30.58 -10.41
N TRP A 61 -4.90 -31.32 -10.40
CA TRP A 61 -4.39 -31.99 -11.61
C TRP A 61 -5.38 -33.03 -12.15
N ALA A 62 -5.88 -33.91 -11.29
CA ALA A 62 -6.83 -34.94 -11.70
C ALA A 62 -8.14 -34.31 -12.22
N ALA A 63 -8.63 -33.27 -11.57
CA ALA A 63 -9.83 -32.55 -12.02
C ALA A 63 -9.61 -31.86 -13.37
N ALA A 64 -8.41 -31.33 -13.62
CA ALA A 64 -8.07 -30.74 -14.92
C ALA A 64 -8.02 -31.79 -16.05
N GLN A 65 -7.73 -33.07 -15.76
CA GLN A 65 -7.81 -34.15 -16.75
C GLN A 65 -9.26 -34.61 -17.00
N LEU A 66 -10.10 -34.55 -15.96
CA LEU A 66 -11.51 -34.95 -16.05
C LEU A 66 -12.43 -33.87 -16.63
N GLU A 67 -11.99 -32.61 -16.64
CA GLU A 67 -12.80 -31.46 -17.04
C GLU A 67 -14.16 -31.44 -16.30
N ASP A 68 -15.26 -31.61 -17.02
CA ASP A 68 -16.63 -31.65 -16.47
C ASP A 68 -17.09 -33.07 -16.07
N ASP A 69 -16.30 -34.12 -16.32
CA ASP A 69 -16.64 -35.52 -16.02
C ASP A 69 -16.32 -35.89 -14.56
N GLN A 70 -17.22 -35.51 -13.67
CA GLN A 70 -17.05 -35.73 -12.22
C GLN A 70 -17.10 -37.20 -11.77
N LEU A 71 -17.52 -38.12 -12.65
CA LEU A 71 -17.56 -39.56 -12.38
C LEU A 71 -16.54 -40.35 -13.20
N GLY A 72 -15.71 -39.66 -13.99
CA GLY A 72 -14.66 -40.27 -14.80
C GLY A 72 -13.47 -40.76 -13.99
N ALA A 73 -12.58 -41.47 -14.69
CA ALA A 73 -11.32 -41.95 -14.14
C ALA A 73 -10.14 -41.41 -14.96
N VAL A 74 -9.04 -41.10 -14.28
CA VAL A 74 -7.80 -40.59 -14.88
C VAL A 74 -6.72 -41.65 -14.73
N GLU A 75 -6.05 -41.98 -15.82
CA GLU A 75 -4.86 -42.82 -15.82
C GLU A 75 -3.72 -42.10 -15.08
N LEU A 76 -3.12 -42.74 -14.09
CA LEU A 76 -1.97 -42.19 -13.40
C LEU A 76 -0.74 -42.31 -14.30
N PRO A 77 -0.06 -41.20 -14.64
CA PRO A 77 1.26 -41.27 -15.25
C PRO A 77 2.29 -41.79 -14.23
N ASP A 78 3.51 -42.02 -14.70
CA ASP A 78 4.62 -42.44 -13.84
C ASP A 78 4.76 -41.50 -12.62
N GLU A 79 4.99 -42.07 -11.44
CA GLU A 79 5.05 -41.34 -10.18
C GLU A 79 6.13 -40.24 -10.22
N ASP A 80 7.23 -40.45 -10.95
CA ASP A 80 8.27 -39.45 -11.10
C ASP A 80 7.80 -38.24 -11.94
N ASP A 81 6.88 -38.42 -12.89
CA ASP A 81 6.31 -37.34 -13.69
C ASP A 81 5.35 -36.45 -12.87
N LEU A 82 4.69 -37.05 -11.86
CA LEU A 82 3.79 -36.33 -10.95
C LEU A 82 4.52 -35.52 -9.87
N THR A 83 5.81 -35.76 -9.63
CA THR A 83 6.59 -35.07 -8.60
C THR A 83 6.51 -33.54 -8.72
N ALA A 84 6.63 -33.06 -9.96
CA ALA A 84 6.56 -31.65 -10.32
C ALA A 84 5.17 -31.05 -10.11
N VAL A 85 4.12 -31.85 -10.33
CA VAL A 85 2.72 -31.42 -10.23
C VAL A 85 2.30 -31.35 -8.77
N VAL A 86 2.57 -32.41 -8.01
CA VAL A 86 2.21 -32.52 -6.60
C VAL A 86 3.11 -31.62 -5.74
N GLY A 87 4.38 -31.48 -6.11
CA GLY A 87 5.40 -30.73 -5.37
C GLY A 87 6.17 -31.59 -4.37
N THR A 88 6.47 -32.83 -4.73
CA THR A 88 7.24 -33.80 -3.92
C THR A 88 8.69 -33.91 -4.41
N ILE A 89 9.52 -34.64 -3.66
CA ILE A 89 10.96 -34.81 -3.96
C ILE A 89 11.22 -35.93 -4.99
N ASP A 90 10.38 -36.97 -5.00
CA ASP A 90 10.49 -38.18 -5.83
C ASP A 90 9.14 -38.93 -5.90
N GLY A 91 9.05 -39.91 -6.81
CA GLY A 91 7.87 -40.74 -7.02
C GLY A 91 7.38 -41.46 -5.76
N GLU A 92 8.30 -42.00 -4.94
CA GLU A 92 7.92 -42.67 -3.67
C GLU A 92 7.06 -41.78 -2.75
N ARG A 93 7.32 -40.47 -2.73
CA ARG A 93 6.51 -39.51 -1.98
C ARG A 93 5.21 -39.14 -2.69
N VAL A 94 5.16 -39.20 -4.02
CA VAL A 94 3.89 -39.08 -4.76
C VAL A 94 2.99 -40.24 -4.38
N GLN A 95 3.50 -41.47 -4.37
CA GLN A 95 2.74 -42.65 -3.98
C GLN A 95 2.18 -42.54 -2.57
N ALA A 96 2.99 -42.06 -1.62
CA ALA A 96 2.53 -41.79 -0.25
C ALA A 96 1.40 -40.74 -0.19
N ILE A 97 1.41 -39.73 -1.06
CA ILE A 97 0.35 -38.71 -1.15
C ILE A 97 -0.92 -39.29 -1.79
N ILE A 98 -0.79 -40.15 -2.79
CA ILE A 98 -1.93 -40.85 -3.41
C ILE A 98 -2.59 -41.76 -2.36
N GLU A 99 -1.81 -42.57 -1.64
CA GLU A 99 -2.30 -43.42 -0.55
C GLU A 99 -2.98 -42.60 0.56
N LEU A 100 -2.43 -41.45 0.92
CA LEU A 100 -3.05 -40.54 1.89
C LEU A 100 -4.40 -40.01 1.36
N ALA A 101 -4.47 -39.59 0.10
CA ALA A 101 -5.71 -39.10 -0.50
C ALA A 101 -6.79 -40.19 -0.60
N VAL A 102 -6.39 -41.44 -0.84
CA VAL A 102 -7.30 -42.62 -0.79
C VAL A 102 -7.79 -42.87 0.63
N ASN A 103 -6.89 -42.85 1.62
CA ASN A 103 -7.24 -43.04 3.03
C ASN A 103 -8.19 -41.95 3.55
N GLU A 104 -8.00 -40.70 3.10
CA GLU A 104 -8.90 -39.58 3.41
C GLU A 104 -10.23 -39.63 2.63
N ARG A 105 -10.41 -40.63 1.75
CA ARG A 105 -11.55 -40.78 0.84
C ARG A 105 -11.76 -39.55 -0.04
N LEU A 106 -10.67 -38.99 -0.56
CA LEU A 106 -10.70 -37.89 -1.53
C LEU A 106 -10.67 -38.43 -2.96
N ILE A 107 -9.91 -39.50 -3.19
CA ILE A 107 -9.83 -40.23 -4.45
C ILE A 107 -10.04 -41.73 -4.21
N GLU A 108 -10.38 -42.47 -5.25
CA GLU A 108 -10.57 -43.92 -5.21
C GLU A 108 -9.79 -44.57 -6.36
N TYR A 109 -9.12 -45.70 -6.08
CA TYR A 109 -8.48 -46.50 -7.12
C TYR A 109 -9.53 -47.20 -7.98
N VAL A 110 -9.37 -47.03 -9.28
CA VAL A 110 -10.08 -47.76 -10.33
C VAL A 110 -9.07 -48.76 -10.92
N PRO A 111 -9.49 -49.96 -11.36
CA PRO A 111 -8.59 -50.90 -12.01
C PRO A 111 -7.80 -50.26 -13.16
N ASP A 112 -6.64 -50.84 -13.50
CA ASP A 112 -5.73 -50.39 -14.56
C ASP A 112 -5.05 -49.04 -14.27
N ASP A 113 -4.44 -48.90 -13.09
CA ASP A 113 -3.65 -47.73 -12.64
C ASP A 113 -4.39 -46.38 -12.76
N CYS A 114 -5.72 -46.41 -12.62
CA CYS A 114 -6.57 -45.24 -12.73
C CYS A 114 -7.04 -44.76 -11.35
N ILE A 115 -7.31 -43.46 -11.23
CA ILE A 115 -7.97 -42.87 -10.05
C ILE A 115 -9.24 -42.12 -10.45
N SER A 116 -10.24 -42.15 -9.59
CA SER A 116 -11.41 -41.29 -9.69
C SER A 116 -11.47 -40.33 -8.49
N ILE A 117 -12.00 -39.13 -8.70
CA ILE A 117 -12.19 -38.17 -7.61
C ILE A 117 -13.54 -38.43 -6.96
N SER A 118 -13.54 -38.68 -5.65
CA SER A 118 -14.78 -38.88 -4.90
C SER A 118 -15.59 -37.59 -4.78
N THR A 119 -16.85 -37.70 -4.36
CA THR A 119 -17.69 -36.53 -4.05
C THR A 119 -17.08 -35.61 -2.98
N LYS A 120 -16.34 -36.18 -2.01
CA LYS A 120 -15.60 -35.42 -0.99
C LYS A 120 -14.39 -34.71 -1.59
N GLY A 121 -13.71 -35.33 -2.55
CA GLY A 121 -12.60 -34.73 -3.30
C GLY A 121 -13.06 -33.52 -4.13
N TRP A 122 -14.15 -33.67 -4.88
CA TRP A 122 -14.77 -32.57 -5.64
C TRP A 122 -15.25 -31.43 -4.76
N ALA A 123 -15.86 -31.73 -3.61
CA ALA A 123 -16.28 -30.73 -2.63
C ALA A 123 -15.10 -29.90 -2.08
N ARG A 124 -13.90 -30.51 -2.03
CA ARG A 124 -12.66 -29.84 -1.60
C ARG A 124 -12.07 -28.92 -2.69
N LEU A 125 -12.43 -29.13 -3.95
CA LEU A 125 -12.01 -28.33 -5.11
C LEU A 125 -12.95 -27.18 -5.43
N THR A 126 -14.26 -27.33 -5.17
CA THR A 126 -15.21 -26.22 -5.29
C THR A 126 -14.91 -25.17 -4.22
N PRO A 127 -14.65 -23.90 -4.59
CA PRO A 127 -14.70 -22.83 -3.62
C PRO A 127 -16.12 -22.84 -3.03
N GLY A 128 -16.24 -22.97 -1.71
CA GLY A 128 -17.54 -22.99 -1.05
C GLY A 128 -18.40 -21.80 -1.49
N PRO A 129 -19.74 -21.94 -1.52
CA PRO A 129 -20.60 -20.80 -1.79
C PRO A 129 -20.22 -19.65 -0.86
N LYS A 130 -20.01 -18.45 -1.41
CA LYS A 130 -19.88 -17.23 -0.59
C LYS A 130 -21.09 -17.22 0.34
N PRO A 131 -20.92 -17.20 1.67
CA PRO A 131 -22.05 -17.28 2.56
C PRO A 131 -22.89 -16.03 2.41
N ASP A 132 -24.16 -16.20 2.01
CA ASP A 132 -25.20 -15.20 2.27
C ASP A 132 -25.33 -15.03 3.80
N PRO A 133 -25.57 -13.82 4.31
CA PRO A 133 -25.38 -13.51 5.72
C PRO A 133 -26.56 -14.01 6.54
N SER A 134 -26.39 -15.11 7.30
CA SER A 134 -27.17 -15.40 8.51
C SER A 134 -26.66 -16.64 9.25
N PRO A 135 -27.02 -16.81 10.54
CA PRO A 135 -26.41 -16.20 11.71
C PRO A 135 -25.36 -17.15 12.34
N GLN A 136 -24.15 -16.63 12.55
CA GLN A 136 -23.03 -17.39 13.13
C GLN A 136 -23.28 -17.73 14.61
N SER A 137 -22.88 -18.95 15.00
CA SER A 137 -22.50 -19.28 16.38
C SER A 137 -20.97 -19.18 16.51
N PRO A 138 -20.43 -18.80 17.68
CA PRO A 138 -19.33 -17.86 17.76
C PRO A 138 -17.96 -18.53 17.64
N GLU A 139 -17.38 -18.53 16.45
CA GLU A 139 -15.96 -18.20 16.35
C GLU A 139 -15.82 -16.74 16.80
N ALA A 140 -14.77 -16.42 17.56
CA ALA A 140 -14.51 -15.09 18.08
C ALA A 140 -14.14 -14.12 16.94
N GLN A 141 -15.12 -13.80 16.10
CA GLN A 141 -15.18 -12.58 15.33
C GLN A 141 -15.40 -11.50 16.38
N THR A 142 -14.38 -10.68 16.63
CA THR A 142 -14.58 -9.43 17.34
C THR A 142 -15.68 -8.69 16.56
N PRO A 143 -16.83 -8.39 17.18
CA PRO A 143 -17.96 -7.86 16.45
C PRO A 143 -17.56 -6.52 15.83
N VAL A 144 -17.65 -6.42 14.49
CA VAL A 144 -17.75 -5.12 13.85
C VAL A 144 -19.14 -4.63 14.22
N THR A 145 -19.19 -3.84 15.28
CA THR A 145 -20.47 -3.39 15.84
C THR A 145 -20.96 -2.29 14.92
N ALA A 146 -22.15 -2.45 14.34
CA ALA A 146 -22.83 -1.34 13.67
C ALA A 146 -23.25 -0.34 14.77
N VAL A 147 -22.46 0.72 14.95
CA VAL A 147 -22.68 1.73 15.99
C VAL A 147 -23.12 3.02 15.34
N ASP A 148 -24.42 3.31 15.30
CA ASP A 148 -24.90 4.64 14.89
C ASP A 148 -24.84 5.61 16.09
N ARG A 149 -23.64 6.14 16.38
CA ARG A 149 -23.44 7.22 17.36
C ARG A 149 -22.83 8.45 16.69
N ILE A 150 -23.19 9.63 17.20
CA ILE A 150 -22.60 10.88 16.72
C ILE A 150 -21.39 11.24 17.58
N VAL A 151 -20.24 11.43 16.94
CA VAL A 151 -19.00 11.94 17.56
C VAL A 151 -18.59 13.25 16.92
N LYS A 152 -17.65 13.96 17.55
CA LYS A 152 -16.96 15.08 16.93
C LYS A 152 -15.68 14.55 16.29
N ALA A 153 -15.52 14.75 14.99
CA ALA A 153 -14.37 14.27 14.24
C ALA A 153 -13.96 15.28 13.17
N HIS A 154 -12.68 15.30 12.82
CA HIS A 154 -12.18 16.14 11.73
C HIS A 154 -12.71 15.66 10.37
N CYS A 155 -13.18 16.58 9.54
CA CYS A 155 -13.58 16.31 8.17
C CYS A 155 -12.69 17.09 7.19
N ASN A 156 -11.99 16.39 6.30
CA ASN A 156 -11.10 16.99 5.30
C ASN A 156 -11.83 17.87 4.29
N ARG A 157 -13.09 17.57 3.99
CA ARG A 157 -13.91 18.38 3.08
C ARG A 157 -14.42 19.66 3.74
N CYS A 158 -14.88 19.57 4.99
CA CYS A 158 -15.35 20.73 5.79
C CYS A 158 -14.20 21.53 6.44
N ARG A 159 -12.98 20.98 6.45
CA ARG A 159 -11.75 21.57 7.01
C ARG A 159 -11.88 21.95 8.49
N SER A 160 -12.68 21.20 9.25
CA SER A 160 -12.96 21.50 10.66
C SER A 160 -13.44 20.26 11.40
N VAL A 161 -13.47 20.34 12.73
CA VAL A 161 -14.10 19.33 13.58
C VAL A 161 -15.62 19.49 13.49
N THR A 162 -16.28 18.50 12.91
CA THR A 162 -17.73 18.47 12.69
C THR A 162 -18.38 17.32 13.43
N LYS A 163 -19.73 17.32 13.49
CA LYS A 163 -20.47 16.13 13.88
C LYS A 163 -20.34 15.08 12.79
N SER A 164 -20.03 13.85 13.17
CA SER A 164 -19.90 12.71 12.27
C SER A 164 -20.60 11.50 12.88
N TRP A 165 -21.27 10.72 12.03
CA TRP A 165 -21.77 9.40 12.40
C TRP A 165 -20.59 8.42 12.45
N VAL A 166 -20.44 7.66 13.52
CA VAL A 166 -19.73 6.39 13.45
C VAL A 166 -20.65 5.43 12.69
N ARG A 167 -20.10 4.68 11.74
CA ARG A 167 -20.84 3.70 10.91
C ARG A 167 -20.42 2.28 11.21
N ALA A 168 -19.15 2.11 11.56
CA ALA A 168 -18.59 0.85 12.01
C ALA A 168 -17.49 1.16 13.03
N GLU A 169 -17.35 0.28 14.01
CA GLU A 169 -16.31 0.35 15.03
C GLU A 169 -15.73 -1.07 15.25
N HIS A 170 -14.42 -1.15 15.42
CA HIS A 170 -13.72 -2.35 15.81
C HIS A 170 -12.66 -2.01 16.86
N THR A 171 -12.76 -2.67 18.02
CA THR A 171 -11.89 -2.39 19.17
C THR A 171 -11.23 -3.66 19.65
N VAL A 172 -9.91 -3.65 19.73
CA VAL A 172 -9.11 -4.66 20.40
C VAL A 172 -8.61 -4.05 21.71
N GLN A 173 -8.82 -4.73 22.83
CA GLN A 173 -8.36 -4.26 24.12
C GLN A 173 -7.78 -5.40 24.94
N LYS A 174 -6.80 -5.08 25.78
CA LYS A 174 -6.20 -6.03 26.70
C LYS A 174 -5.87 -5.35 28.02
N ASP A 175 -6.25 -6.03 29.09
CA ASP A 175 -5.86 -5.70 30.46
C ASP A 175 -4.86 -6.76 30.93
N SER A 176 -3.73 -6.33 31.48
CA SER A 176 -2.71 -7.21 32.05
C SER A 176 -2.34 -6.82 33.48
N GLY A 177 -3.26 -6.21 34.23
CA GLY A 177 -3.09 -5.85 35.64
C GLY A 177 -2.71 -4.38 35.81
N PRO A 178 -1.42 -4.03 35.97
CA PRO A 178 -1.01 -2.63 36.12
C PRO A 178 -1.11 -1.83 34.82
N ILE A 179 -1.28 -2.51 33.68
CA ILE A 179 -1.23 -1.93 32.34
C ILE A 179 -2.46 -2.38 31.55
N SER A 180 -3.14 -1.42 30.94
CA SER A 180 -4.24 -1.65 30.01
C SER A 180 -4.08 -0.81 28.75
N TRP A 181 -4.55 -1.33 27.62
CA TRP A 181 -4.59 -0.58 26.36
C TRP A 181 -5.81 -0.97 25.53
N SER A 182 -6.20 -0.07 24.64
CA SER A 182 -7.18 -0.34 23.59
C SER A 182 -6.71 0.25 22.25
N ASP A 183 -7.08 -0.42 21.18
CA ASP A 183 -6.77 -0.11 19.80
C ASP A 183 -8.09 -0.14 19.01
N THR A 184 -8.59 1.03 18.62
CA THR A 184 -9.93 1.22 18.09
C THR A 184 -9.88 1.82 16.70
N PHE A 185 -10.55 1.18 15.73
CA PHE A 185 -10.77 1.70 14.40
C PHE A 185 -12.26 2.01 14.18
N GLU A 186 -12.55 3.20 13.70
CA GLU A 186 -13.90 3.68 13.42
C GLU A 186 -14.00 4.16 11.97
N VAL A 187 -15.04 3.72 11.26
CA VAL A 187 -15.46 4.35 10.01
C VAL A 187 -16.43 5.45 10.36
N ILE A 188 -16.09 6.70 10.02
CA ILE A 188 -16.87 7.88 10.35
C ILE A 188 -17.39 8.58 9.08
N GLU A 189 -18.61 9.10 9.13
CA GLU A 189 -19.28 9.83 8.04
C GLU A 189 -19.67 11.23 8.52
N CYS A 190 -19.16 12.27 7.86
CA CYS A 190 -19.48 13.66 8.22
C CYS A 190 -20.97 13.97 8.02
N CYS A 191 -21.66 14.46 9.05
CA CYS A 191 -23.09 14.78 8.97
C CYS A 191 -23.43 15.99 8.07
N GLY A 192 -22.42 16.76 7.63
CA GLY A 192 -22.63 17.95 6.79
C GLY A 192 -22.37 17.72 5.30
N CYS A 193 -21.36 16.92 4.96
CA CYS A 193 -20.92 16.72 3.58
C CYS A 193 -20.82 15.24 3.17
N GLU A 194 -21.27 14.34 4.05
CA GLU A 194 -21.37 12.88 3.83
C GLU A 194 -20.03 12.22 3.47
N THR A 195 -18.92 12.91 3.72
CA THR A 195 -17.58 12.39 3.43
C THR A 195 -17.19 11.35 4.47
N LEU A 196 -16.75 10.19 3.99
CA LEU A 196 -16.24 9.10 4.82
C LEU A 196 -14.76 9.29 5.14
N SER A 197 -14.37 8.92 6.35
CA SER A 197 -12.98 8.75 6.77
C SER A 197 -12.87 7.63 7.81
N VAL A 198 -11.65 7.18 8.09
CA VAL A 198 -11.36 6.24 9.17
C VAL A 198 -10.61 6.98 10.27
N ARG A 199 -11.03 6.77 11.52
CA ARG A 199 -10.35 7.25 12.72
C ARG A 199 -9.76 6.05 13.46
N HIS A 200 -8.50 6.17 13.85
CA HIS A 200 -7.77 5.21 14.67
C HIS A 200 -7.48 5.87 16.01
N GLU A 201 -8.00 5.29 17.09
CA GLU A 201 -7.75 5.73 18.46
C GLU A 201 -6.96 4.64 19.18
N TYR A 202 -5.77 4.99 19.66
CA TYR A 202 -4.97 4.12 20.51
C TYR A 202 -4.89 4.74 21.91
N TRP A 203 -5.41 4.01 22.90
CA TRP A 203 -5.35 4.38 24.30
C TRP A 203 -4.42 3.44 25.06
N PHE A 204 -3.63 4.01 25.97
CA PHE A 204 -2.71 3.26 26.82
C PHE A 204 -2.69 3.89 28.22
N SER A 205 -2.96 3.09 29.25
CA SER A 205 -3.11 3.56 30.63
C SER A 205 -1.91 4.35 31.15
N GLU A 206 -0.70 4.04 30.69
CA GLU A 206 0.53 4.76 31.10
C GLU A 206 0.66 6.16 30.49
N TRP A 207 -0.22 6.51 29.55
CA TRP A 207 -0.30 7.86 28.98
C TRP A 207 -1.38 8.71 29.65
N ASP A 208 -2.12 8.15 30.61
CA ASP A 208 -3.14 8.90 31.32
C ASP A 208 -2.49 9.94 32.23
N GLU A 209 -2.93 11.19 32.10
CA GLU A 209 -2.40 12.31 32.87
C GLU A 209 -3.38 12.69 33.99
N MET A 210 -2.84 13.02 35.16
CA MET A 210 -3.65 13.61 36.23
C MET A 210 -3.71 15.13 36.02
N ASP A 211 -4.92 15.65 35.84
CA ASP A 211 -5.18 17.07 35.66
C ASP A 211 -6.20 17.55 36.69
N TYR A 212 -6.52 18.85 36.68
CA TYR A 212 -7.56 19.46 37.47
C TYR A 212 -8.64 20.02 36.54
N ASP A 213 -9.91 19.82 36.90
CA ASP A 213 -11.01 20.48 36.19
C ASP A 213 -11.14 21.97 36.60
N ASP A 214 -12.07 22.69 35.96
CA ASP A 214 -12.36 24.11 36.25
C ASP A 214 -12.79 24.36 37.72
N GLN A 215 -13.10 23.30 38.47
CA GLN A 215 -13.47 23.34 39.89
C GLN A 215 -12.32 22.91 40.81
N GLY A 216 -11.12 22.67 40.27
CA GLY A 216 -9.94 22.25 41.01
C GLY A 216 -10.00 20.80 41.52
N ARG A 217 -10.87 19.96 40.95
CA ARG A 217 -10.95 18.53 41.29
C ARG A 217 -9.98 17.76 40.41
N MET A 218 -9.25 16.84 41.01
CA MET A 218 -8.39 15.91 40.25
C MET A 218 -9.24 15.07 39.31
N VAL A 219 -8.91 15.11 38.03
CA VAL A 219 -9.51 14.32 36.96
C VAL A 219 -8.41 13.62 36.18
N MET A 220 -8.60 12.34 35.91
CA MET A 220 -7.71 11.60 35.02
C MET A 220 -8.13 11.89 33.57
N ARG A 221 -7.19 12.35 32.76
CA ARG A 221 -7.37 12.56 31.31
C ARG A 221 -6.76 11.38 30.56
N PRO A 222 -7.57 10.61 29.81
CA PRO A 222 -7.06 9.49 29.04
C PRO A 222 -6.00 9.93 28.01
N GLY A 223 -4.87 9.24 27.98
CA GLY A 223 -3.82 9.45 27.00
C GLY A 223 -4.16 8.79 25.65
N ILE A 224 -5.08 9.41 24.89
CA ILE A 224 -5.54 8.87 23.61
C ILE A 224 -4.72 9.48 22.47
N LYS A 225 -4.16 8.63 21.61
CA LYS A 225 -3.57 9.03 20.34
C LYS A 225 -4.56 8.81 19.21
N GLU A 226 -5.05 9.90 18.62
CA GLU A 226 -5.92 9.85 17.44
C GLU A 226 -5.11 9.98 16.13
N THR A 227 -5.43 9.15 15.14
CA THR A 227 -4.92 9.24 13.76
C THR A 227 -6.09 9.12 12.78
N TYR A 228 -6.11 9.91 11.71
CA TYR A 228 -7.16 9.86 10.69
C TYR A 228 -6.61 9.37 9.35
N PHE A 229 -7.45 8.67 8.60
CA PHE A 229 -7.18 8.18 7.26
C PHE A 229 -8.33 8.58 6.32
N PRO A 230 -8.06 9.40 5.29
CA PRO A 230 -6.82 10.14 5.05
C PRO A 230 -6.49 11.15 6.17
N ALA A 231 -5.21 11.51 6.30
CA ALA A 231 -4.75 12.43 7.34
C ALA A 231 -5.48 13.79 7.28
N PRO A 232 -5.67 14.47 8.43
CA PRO A 232 -6.36 15.76 8.46
C PRO A 232 -5.69 16.77 7.53
N THR A 233 -6.48 17.48 6.73
CA THR A 233 -5.96 18.50 5.82
C THR A 233 -5.53 19.73 6.62
N VAL A 234 -4.22 19.86 6.85
CA VAL A 234 -3.62 21.00 7.55
C VAL A 234 -3.58 22.23 6.64
N ARG A 235 -3.29 22.00 5.36
CA ARG A 235 -3.25 23.03 4.32
C ARG A 235 -3.91 22.48 3.06
N PRO A 236 -4.92 23.16 2.50
CA PRO A 236 -5.50 22.75 1.23
C PRO A 236 -4.52 23.00 0.09
N LYS A 237 -4.51 22.08 -0.89
CA LYS A 237 -3.85 22.33 -2.19
C LYS A 237 -4.53 23.54 -2.84
N PRO A 238 -3.78 24.50 -3.41
CA PRO A 238 -4.36 25.66 -4.07
C PRO A 238 -5.07 25.23 -5.36
N ASP A 239 -6.18 25.91 -5.68
CA ASP A 239 -7.05 25.54 -6.80
C ASP A 239 -6.32 25.62 -8.16
N TRP A 240 -5.37 26.54 -8.31
CA TRP A 240 -4.57 26.70 -9.54
C TRP A 240 -3.58 25.54 -9.77
N ALA A 241 -3.32 24.68 -8.78
CA ALA A 241 -2.35 23.59 -8.94
C ALA A 241 -2.76 22.60 -10.04
N ASP A 242 -4.06 22.43 -10.27
CA ASP A 242 -4.58 21.54 -11.31
C ASP A 242 -4.46 22.15 -12.73
N GLU A 243 -4.14 23.45 -12.84
CA GLU A 243 -3.84 24.13 -14.11
C GLU A 243 -2.41 23.89 -14.60
N ILE A 244 -1.53 23.31 -13.75
CA ILE A 244 -0.17 22.93 -14.15
C ILE A 244 -0.24 21.81 -15.19
N THR A 245 0.26 22.09 -16.40
CA THR A 245 0.22 21.15 -17.52
C THR A 245 1.26 20.03 -17.44
N ASP A 246 2.33 20.19 -16.67
CA ASP A 246 3.37 19.16 -16.51
C ASP A 246 2.93 18.12 -15.46
N ASP A 247 2.70 16.89 -15.91
CA ASP A 247 2.21 15.80 -15.06
C ASP A 247 3.16 15.46 -13.91
N VAL A 248 4.47 15.49 -14.16
CA VAL A 248 5.49 15.19 -13.14
C VAL A 248 5.48 16.26 -12.05
N LEU A 249 5.48 17.54 -12.44
CA LEU A 249 5.41 18.65 -11.49
C LEU A 249 4.13 18.59 -10.64
N ARG A 250 2.99 18.25 -11.26
CA ARG A 250 1.70 18.07 -10.56
C ARG A 250 1.73 16.88 -9.60
N SER A 251 2.30 15.74 -10.01
CA SER A 251 2.47 14.57 -9.15
C SER A 251 3.33 14.88 -7.92
N VAL A 252 4.45 15.58 -8.09
CA VAL A 252 5.31 16.00 -6.97
C VAL A 252 4.58 17.00 -6.06
N MET A 253 3.71 17.84 -6.62
CA MET A 253 2.87 18.75 -5.83
C MET A 253 1.89 17.96 -4.97
N ASP A 254 1.23 16.95 -5.53
CA ASP A 254 0.30 16.07 -4.79
C ASP A 254 1.03 15.27 -3.69
N GLU A 255 2.24 14.79 -3.95
CA GLU A 255 3.09 14.14 -2.94
C GLU A 255 3.49 15.11 -1.82
N LEU A 256 3.83 16.37 -2.15
CA LEU A 256 4.11 17.41 -1.16
C LEU A 256 2.92 17.61 -0.21
N TYR A 257 1.69 17.78 -0.72
CA TYR A 257 0.51 17.96 0.14
C TYR A 257 0.18 16.69 0.92
N SER A 258 0.40 15.52 0.35
CA SER A 258 0.22 14.25 1.07
C SER A 258 1.17 14.17 2.27
N ALA A 259 2.45 14.50 2.06
CA ALA A 259 3.44 14.56 3.13
C ALA A 259 3.11 15.64 4.17
N LEU A 260 2.68 16.82 3.73
CA LEU A 260 2.32 17.93 4.61
C LEU A 260 1.12 17.59 5.51
N ASN A 261 0.06 17.04 4.92
CA ASN A 261 -1.15 16.67 5.66
C ASN A 261 -0.93 15.45 6.58
N ALA A 262 0.01 14.56 6.22
CA ALA A 262 0.43 13.46 7.09
C ALA A 262 1.46 13.87 8.17
N GLY A 263 1.84 15.15 8.28
CA GLY A 263 2.81 15.61 9.26
C GLY A 263 4.26 15.15 9.00
N LEU A 264 4.57 14.73 7.78
CA LEU A 264 5.87 14.22 7.36
C LEU A 264 6.81 15.39 6.99
N ASN A 265 7.16 16.21 7.97
CA ASN A 265 7.82 17.51 7.76
C ASN A 265 9.14 17.44 6.96
N ILE A 266 9.95 16.39 7.18
CA ILE A 266 11.20 16.16 6.44
C ILE A 266 10.89 15.90 4.96
N LEU A 267 9.93 15.02 4.67
CA LEU A 267 9.56 14.67 3.31
C LEU A 267 8.90 15.84 2.59
N ALA A 268 8.05 16.61 3.27
CA ALA A 268 7.48 17.82 2.70
C ALA A 268 8.56 18.87 2.33
N SER A 269 9.58 19.05 3.18
CA SER A 269 10.73 19.91 2.87
C SER A 269 11.50 19.44 1.62
N ILE A 270 11.72 18.13 1.50
CA ILE A 270 12.36 17.52 0.33
C ILE A 270 11.47 17.65 -0.91
N GLY A 271 10.15 17.48 -0.77
CA GLY A 271 9.18 17.65 -1.84
C GLY A 271 9.19 19.08 -2.40
N ALA A 272 9.24 20.10 -1.55
CA ALA A 272 9.35 21.50 -1.97
C ALA A 272 10.64 21.77 -2.78
N ARG A 273 11.78 21.18 -2.37
CA ARG A 273 13.02 21.24 -3.15
C ARG A 273 12.88 20.50 -4.50
N THR A 274 12.19 19.37 -4.52
CA THR A 274 11.97 18.57 -5.73
C THR A 274 11.10 19.33 -6.73
N LEU A 275 10.06 20.04 -6.26
CA LEU A 275 9.27 20.96 -7.07
C LEU A 275 10.13 22.05 -7.70
N LEU A 276 11.00 22.69 -6.90
CA LEU A 276 11.92 23.72 -7.40
C LEU A 276 12.84 23.15 -8.49
N ASP A 277 13.34 21.94 -8.28
CA ASP A 277 14.23 21.27 -9.23
C ASP A 277 13.54 21.02 -10.58
N ARG A 278 12.34 20.41 -10.54
CA ARG A 278 11.53 20.11 -11.73
C ARG A 278 11.08 21.38 -12.44
N ALA A 279 10.58 22.36 -11.69
CA ALA A 279 10.17 23.65 -12.25
C ALA A 279 11.34 24.39 -12.90
N GLY A 280 12.52 24.39 -12.26
CA GLY A 280 13.73 24.95 -12.86
C GLY A 280 14.12 24.22 -14.13
N TYR A 281 14.06 22.89 -14.14
CA TYR A 281 14.33 22.08 -15.34
C TYR A 281 13.41 22.45 -16.51
N LEU A 282 12.11 22.62 -16.26
CA LEU A 282 11.16 23.03 -17.30
C LEU A 282 11.43 24.42 -17.88
N ARG A 283 12.11 25.31 -17.12
CA ARG A 283 12.37 26.70 -17.53
C ARG A 283 13.71 26.89 -18.23
N ILE A 284 14.74 26.21 -17.73
CA ILE A 284 16.13 26.43 -18.14
C ILE A 284 16.93 25.13 -18.36
N ASN A 285 16.26 23.99 -18.44
CA ASN A 285 16.88 22.66 -18.52
C ASN A 285 17.79 22.40 -17.30
N ASP A 286 18.90 21.66 -17.45
CA ASP A 286 19.82 21.35 -16.36
C ASP A 286 21.16 22.09 -16.49
N PRO A 287 21.28 23.32 -15.95
CA PRO A 287 22.54 24.06 -15.98
C PRO A 287 23.58 23.47 -15.01
N LYS A 288 24.86 23.71 -15.31
CA LYS A 288 25.96 23.32 -14.40
C LYS A 288 25.91 24.12 -13.10
N GLY A 289 26.42 23.52 -12.02
CA GLY A 289 26.59 24.20 -10.71
C GLY A 289 25.49 23.91 -9.69
N GLY A 290 24.69 22.86 -9.88
CA GLY A 290 23.65 22.45 -8.93
C GLY A 290 22.58 23.54 -8.72
N PHE A 291 22.04 23.62 -7.51
CA PHE A 291 20.98 24.59 -7.19
C PHE A 291 21.43 26.04 -7.30
N GLU A 292 22.66 26.36 -6.87
CA GLU A 292 23.19 27.72 -6.99
C GLU A 292 23.27 28.15 -8.47
N GLY A 293 23.78 27.27 -9.33
CA GLY A 293 23.82 27.48 -10.78
C GLY A 293 22.41 27.62 -11.39
N LYS A 294 21.49 26.75 -10.99
CA LYS A 294 20.08 26.76 -11.41
C LYS A 294 19.39 28.07 -11.05
N LEU A 295 19.51 28.52 -9.81
CA LEU A 295 18.93 29.78 -9.34
C LEU A 295 19.55 31.00 -10.01
N LYS A 296 20.86 30.99 -10.28
CA LYS A 296 21.55 32.05 -11.01
C LYS A 296 21.06 32.16 -12.46
N GLU A 297 20.90 31.05 -13.16
CA GLU A 297 20.39 31.08 -14.53
C GLU A 297 18.88 31.40 -14.59
N LEU A 298 18.08 30.98 -13.60
CA LEU A 298 16.67 31.40 -13.49
C LEU A 298 16.55 32.92 -13.34
N GLU A 299 17.39 33.53 -12.50
CA GLU A 299 17.44 34.98 -12.30
C GLU A 299 17.88 35.70 -13.59
N LYS A 300 18.97 35.23 -14.21
CA LYS A 300 19.53 35.82 -15.43
C LYS A 300 18.57 35.71 -16.62
N ALA A 301 17.77 34.65 -16.71
CA ALA A 301 16.73 34.48 -17.70
C ALA A 301 15.45 35.28 -17.40
N GLY A 302 15.37 35.95 -16.24
CA GLY A 302 14.24 36.79 -15.85
C GLY A 302 13.01 36.01 -15.35
N TYR A 303 13.15 34.72 -15.05
CA TYR A 303 12.05 33.93 -14.48
C TYR A 303 11.81 34.24 -13.00
N ILE A 304 12.86 34.66 -12.28
CA ILE A 304 12.80 35.09 -10.88
C ILE A 304 13.58 36.39 -10.69
N SER A 305 13.18 37.19 -9.71
CA SER A 305 13.91 38.37 -9.26
C SER A 305 15.06 38.00 -8.30
N ALA A 306 15.96 38.95 -8.03
CA ALA A 306 17.04 38.78 -7.05
C ALA A 306 16.51 38.45 -5.64
N THR A 307 15.39 39.04 -5.24
CA THR A 307 14.74 38.75 -3.95
C THR A 307 14.16 37.34 -3.91
N GLU A 308 13.52 36.91 -5.00
CA GLU A 308 12.98 35.55 -5.12
C GLU A 308 14.09 34.50 -5.13
N LYS A 309 15.22 34.79 -5.75
CA LYS A 309 16.40 33.94 -5.69
C LYS A 309 16.83 33.66 -4.25
N THR A 310 16.91 34.68 -3.40
CA THR A 310 17.26 34.50 -1.98
C THR A 310 16.24 33.62 -1.25
N ALA A 311 14.95 33.79 -1.52
CA ALA A 311 13.90 32.98 -0.91
C ALA A 311 13.94 31.51 -1.38
N LEU A 312 14.14 31.28 -2.68
CA LEU A 312 14.21 29.93 -3.27
C LEU A 312 15.51 29.21 -2.89
N ASP A 313 16.60 29.95 -2.67
CA ASP A 313 17.84 29.39 -2.13
C ASP A 313 17.63 28.82 -0.71
N ALA A 314 16.88 29.54 0.13
CA ALA A 314 16.51 29.03 1.46
C ALA A 314 15.64 27.77 1.39
N VAL A 315 14.72 27.66 0.42
CA VAL A 315 13.93 26.43 0.17
C VAL A 315 14.84 25.28 -0.26
N ALA A 316 15.77 25.54 -1.20
CA ALA A 316 16.71 24.55 -1.68
C ALA A 316 17.61 24.02 -0.55
N ASP A 317 18.16 24.92 0.28
CA ASP A 317 19.00 24.51 1.42
C ASP A 317 18.19 23.79 2.50
N ALA A 318 16.96 24.22 2.79
CA ALA A 318 16.10 23.53 3.75
C ALA A 318 15.82 22.08 3.32
N GLY A 319 15.46 21.84 2.06
CA GLY A 319 15.27 20.49 1.55
C GLY A 319 16.56 19.66 1.54
N ASN A 320 17.71 20.30 1.25
CA ASN A 320 19.01 19.65 1.32
C ASN A 320 19.42 19.28 2.76
N ALA A 321 19.16 20.17 3.71
CA ALA A 321 19.36 19.93 5.13
C ALA A 321 18.47 18.81 5.65
N SER A 322 17.21 18.75 5.19
CA SER A 322 16.28 17.67 5.54
C SER A 322 16.76 16.32 5.00
N ALA A 323 17.23 16.27 3.74
CA ALA A 323 17.70 15.03 3.12
C ALA A 323 19.00 14.47 3.72
N HIS A 324 19.97 15.33 4.06
CA HIS A 324 21.32 14.88 4.42
C HIS A 324 21.73 15.17 5.85
N ARG A 325 21.15 16.18 6.50
CA ARG A 325 21.60 16.71 7.81
C ARG A 325 20.56 16.51 8.92
N GLY A 326 19.43 15.86 8.64
CA GLY A 326 18.37 15.61 9.62
C GLY A 326 17.59 16.86 10.04
N TYR A 327 17.64 17.95 9.26
CA TYR A 327 16.86 19.14 9.57
C TYR A 327 15.36 18.86 9.44
N THR A 328 14.63 19.03 10.54
CA THR A 328 13.17 18.88 10.59
C THR A 328 12.56 20.27 10.77
N PRO A 329 11.99 20.89 9.72
CA PRO A 329 11.30 22.16 9.89
C PRO A 329 10.07 21.97 10.79
N ASN A 330 9.80 22.96 11.64
CA ASN A 330 8.54 23.02 12.37
C ASN A 330 7.41 23.46 11.42
N ALA A 331 6.16 23.31 11.87
CA ALA A 331 4.98 23.61 11.04
C ALA A 331 4.99 25.02 10.45
N ALA A 332 5.40 26.03 11.23
CA ALA A 332 5.48 27.42 10.76
C ALA A 332 6.52 27.60 9.65
N ARG A 333 7.74 27.08 9.84
CA ARG A 333 8.81 27.15 8.83
C ARG A 333 8.45 26.37 7.57
N LEU A 334 7.85 25.20 7.73
CA LEU A 334 7.38 24.41 6.60
C LEU A 334 6.27 25.14 5.83
N GLY A 335 5.36 25.80 6.53
CA GLY A 335 4.35 26.68 5.92
C GLY A 335 4.99 27.74 5.01
N HIS A 336 6.03 28.44 5.48
CA HIS A 336 6.75 29.42 4.67
C HIS A 336 7.49 28.80 3.48
N ILE A 337 8.09 27.61 3.64
CA ILE A 337 8.71 26.89 2.52
C ILE A 337 7.67 26.61 1.43
N VAL A 338 6.49 26.13 1.82
CA VAL A 338 5.38 25.86 0.90
C VAL A 338 4.85 27.15 0.25
N ASP A 339 4.74 28.26 1.00
CA ASP A 339 4.35 29.57 0.43
C ASP A 339 5.31 30.04 -0.66
N ILE A 340 6.63 29.90 -0.43
CA ILE A 340 7.65 30.34 -1.39
C ILE A 340 7.56 29.51 -2.67
N ILE A 341 7.46 28.18 -2.55
CA ILE A 341 7.40 27.32 -3.73
C ILE A 341 6.07 27.48 -4.49
N GLU A 342 4.94 27.56 -3.79
CA GLU A 342 3.63 27.85 -4.40
C GLU A 342 3.67 29.13 -5.24
N ASN A 343 4.21 30.22 -4.68
CA ASN A 343 4.31 31.49 -5.38
C ASN A 343 5.18 31.40 -6.65
N PHE A 344 6.31 30.71 -6.56
CA PHE A 344 7.19 30.50 -7.73
C PHE A 344 6.48 29.69 -8.82
N LEU A 345 5.80 28.60 -8.46
CA LEU A 345 5.10 27.74 -9.40
C LEU A 345 3.91 28.47 -10.04
N HIS A 346 3.06 29.10 -9.25
CA HIS A 346 1.88 29.82 -9.71
C HIS A 346 2.27 30.92 -10.70
N ARG A 347 3.26 31.75 -10.36
CA ARG A 347 3.76 32.79 -11.26
C ARG A 347 4.34 32.22 -12.54
N SER A 348 5.22 31.22 -12.40
CA SER A 348 5.94 30.67 -13.55
C SER A 348 4.98 30.03 -14.53
N PHE A 349 4.12 29.12 -14.07
CA PHE A 349 3.37 28.20 -14.93
C PHE A 349 1.91 28.58 -15.17
N VAL A 350 1.30 29.42 -14.33
CA VAL A 350 -0.12 29.78 -14.46
C VAL A 350 -0.29 31.25 -14.82
N LEU A 351 0.18 32.17 -13.96
CA LEU A 351 -0.09 33.60 -14.12
C LEU A 351 0.54 34.21 -15.37
N ASN A 352 1.70 33.72 -15.82
CA ASN A 352 2.30 34.18 -17.06
C ASN A 352 1.42 33.88 -18.29
N LEU A 353 0.80 32.69 -18.34
CA LEU A 353 -0.12 32.33 -19.41
C LEU A 353 -1.39 33.19 -19.35
N ALA A 354 -1.98 33.33 -18.16
CA ALA A 354 -3.13 34.20 -17.94
C ALA A 354 -2.84 35.66 -18.34
N ALA A 355 -1.65 36.18 -18.04
CA ALA A 355 -1.25 37.53 -18.44
C ALA A 355 -1.17 37.71 -19.97
N GLU A 356 -0.71 36.70 -20.71
CA GLU A 356 -0.72 36.73 -22.17
C GLU A 356 -2.14 36.72 -22.75
N GLU A 357 -3.05 35.95 -22.17
CA GLU A 357 -4.47 35.92 -22.56
C GLU A 357 -5.17 37.25 -22.29
N ILE A 358 -4.90 37.85 -21.13
CA ILE A 358 -5.38 39.20 -20.80
C ILE A 358 -4.85 40.20 -21.83
N ARG A 359 -3.56 40.12 -22.20
CA ARG A 359 -2.99 41.02 -23.20
C ARG A 359 -3.64 40.88 -24.58
N LYS A 360 -3.96 39.66 -25.00
CA LYS A 360 -4.64 39.37 -26.27
C LYS A 360 -6.08 39.88 -26.29
N SER A 361 -6.77 39.82 -25.17
CA SER A 361 -8.17 40.27 -25.03
C SER A 361 -8.31 41.76 -24.72
N THR A 362 -7.25 42.42 -24.24
CA THR A 362 -7.26 43.86 -23.93
C THR A 362 -7.26 44.69 -25.23
N PRO A 363 -8.26 45.58 -25.45
CA PRO A 363 -8.31 46.43 -26.62
C PRO A 363 -7.07 47.34 -26.73
N PRO A 364 -6.61 47.67 -27.96
CA PRO A 364 -5.49 48.57 -28.16
C PRO A 364 -5.80 49.96 -27.57
N ARG A 365 -4.77 50.60 -27.00
CA ARG A 365 -4.87 52.00 -26.55
C ARG A 365 -5.17 52.88 -27.77
N LYS A 366 -6.16 53.77 -27.62
CA LYS A 366 -6.52 54.78 -28.63
C LYS A 366 -5.50 55.90 -28.69
#